data_AF-A0A943PZ42-F1
#
_entry.id   AF-A0A943PZ42-F1
#
_cell.length_a   1.000
_cell.length_b   1.000
_cell.length_c   1.000
_cell.angle_alpha   90.00
_cell.angle_beta   90.00
_cell.angle_gamma   90.00
#
_symmetry.space_group_name_H-M   'P 1'
#
loop_
_entity.id
_entity.type
_entity.pdbx_description
1 polymer ?
#
loop_
_entity_poly.entity_id
_entity_poly.type
_entity_poly.pdbx_seq_one_letter_code
_entity_poly.pdbx_strand_id
1 'polypeptide(L)'
;MAKDMTLKQFSKNLKNLEQKGMDDICEKILREMTLRFLTKVIQLTPVGKSNYVRRRTRAENGDYLRYARGKNKGKIKTKRTNTYTGGTLRRGWIVKNEKQAITNKSKPTQAEIENFVKGLKFHKFGTNYKITVVNPVEYAKYVNYGHRKRRKKGYYGDTNMATVIKPNDWVQGYFFLEKAEKYINRRENYNKVFKALYERELKRELGL
;
A
#
# COMPACT_ATOMS: atom_id res chain seq x y z
N MET A 1 -15.47 -7.26 -38.82
CA MET A 1 -15.38 -8.56 -39.50
C MET A 1 -14.36 -9.39 -38.73
N ALA A 2 -14.79 -10.43 -38.01
CA ALA A 2 -13.86 -11.39 -37.41
C ALA A 2 -13.12 -12.10 -38.55
N LYS A 3 -11.80 -12.17 -38.47
CA LYS A 3 -10.97 -12.85 -39.46
C LYS A 3 -11.19 -14.35 -39.26
N ASP A 4 -11.72 -15.06 -40.25
CA ASP A 4 -11.92 -16.51 -40.15
C ASP A 4 -10.58 -17.19 -39.91
N MET A 5 -10.44 -17.76 -38.70
CA MET A 5 -9.25 -18.47 -38.28
C MET A 5 -9.23 -19.86 -38.92
N THR A 6 -8.13 -20.19 -39.61
CA THR A 6 -8.00 -21.51 -40.25
C THR A 6 -7.77 -22.61 -39.20
N LEU A 7 -8.20 -23.85 -39.49
CA LEU A 7 -7.94 -25.01 -38.63
C LEU A 7 -6.44 -25.20 -38.32
N LYS A 8 -5.57 -24.90 -39.28
CA LYS A 8 -4.11 -24.96 -39.08
C LYS A 8 -3.62 -23.91 -38.07
N GLN A 9 -4.16 -22.69 -38.12
CA GLN A 9 -3.86 -21.63 -37.14
C GLN A 9 -4.38 -21.99 -35.75
N PHE A 10 -5.61 -22.49 -35.65
CA PHE A 10 -6.18 -22.93 -34.38
C PHE A 10 -5.38 -24.08 -33.73
N SER A 11 -5.01 -25.10 -34.52
CA SER A 11 -4.14 -26.20 -34.04
C SER A 11 -2.79 -25.70 -33.53
N LYS A 12 -2.19 -24.70 -34.21
CA LYS A 12 -0.94 -24.07 -33.77
C LYS A 12 -1.13 -23.32 -32.45
N ASN A 13 -2.23 -22.59 -32.29
CA ASN A 13 -2.54 -21.87 -31.06
C ASN A 13 -2.74 -22.82 -29.87
N LEU A 14 -3.41 -23.97 -30.07
CA LEU A 14 -3.57 -24.99 -29.03
C LEU A 14 -2.22 -25.56 -28.55
N LYS A 15 -1.31 -25.87 -29.47
CA LYS A 15 0.03 -26.37 -29.11
C LYS A 15 0.83 -25.33 -28.32
N ASN A 16 0.74 -24.06 -28.68
CA ASN A 16 1.38 -22.97 -27.94
C ASN A 16 0.80 -22.81 -26.54
N LEU A 17 -0.52 -22.98 -26.41
CA LEU A 17 -1.24 -22.87 -25.15
C LEU A 17 -0.85 -23.96 -24.15
N GLU A 18 -0.73 -25.20 -24.65
CA GLU A 18 -0.29 -26.37 -23.86
C GLU A 18 1.15 -26.22 -23.33
N GLN A 19 2.06 -25.66 -24.13
CA GLN A 19 3.48 -25.60 -23.77
C GLN A 19 3.87 -24.39 -22.90
N LYS A 20 3.28 -23.21 -23.14
CA LYS A 20 3.65 -21.96 -22.45
C LYS A 20 2.47 -21.08 -22.08
N GLY A 21 1.35 -21.19 -22.80
CA GLY A 21 0.21 -20.30 -22.60
C GLY A 21 -0.42 -20.41 -21.21
N MET A 22 -0.49 -21.61 -20.63
CA MET A 22 -1.12 -21.75 -19.30
C MET A 22 -0.36 -21.01 -18.18
N ASP A 23 0.97 -21.08 -18.17
CA ASP A 23 1.77 -20.36 -17.16
C ASP A 23 1.67 -18.84 -17.34
N ASP A 24 1.68 -18.36 -18.58
CA ASP A 24 1.54 -16.94 -18.88
C ASP A 24 0.13 -16.41 -18.57
N ILE A 25 -0.91 -17.19 -18.87
CA ILE A 25 -2.29 -16.89 -18.47
C ILE A 25 -2.39 -16.78 -16.94
N CYS A 26 -1.87 -17.77 -16.22
CA CYS A 26 -1.85 -17.76 -14.76
C CYS A 26 -1.08 -16.56 -14.20
N GLU A 27 0.06 -16.21 -14.79
CA GLU A 27 0.83 -15.02 -14.39
C GLU A 27 0.03 -13.73 -14.62
N LYS A 28 -0.56 -13.55 -15.80
CA LYS A 28 -1.38 -12.38 -16.15
C LYS A 28 -2.56 -12.22 -15.20
N ILE A 29 -3.29 -13.30 -14.94
CA ILE A 29 -4.42 -13.30 -13.99
C ILE A 29 -3.92 -12.94 -12.60
N LEU A 30 -2.87 -13.60 -12.10
CA LEU A 30 -2.36 -13.37 -10.75
C LEU A 30 -1.86 -11.94 -10.56
N ARG A 31 -1.24 -11.33 -11.58
CA ARG A 31 -0.84 -9.92 -11.57
C ARG A 31 -2.06 -9.00 -11.49
N GLU A 32 -3.10 -9.23 -12.27
CA GLU A 32 -4.32 -8.40 -12.20
C GLU A 32 -5.02 -8.53 -10.83
N MET A 33 -5.08 -9.74 -10.28
CA MET A 33 -5.64 -9.97 -8.94
C MET A 33 -4.81 -9.29 -7.86
N THR A 34 -3.48 -9.38 -7.96
CA THR A 34 -2.55 -8.67 -7.07
C THR A 34 -2.75 -7.16 -7.16
N LEU A 35 -2.94 -6.61 -8.37
CA LEU A 35 -3.21 -5.20 -8.56
C LEU A 35 -4.50 -4.75 -7.86
N ARG A 36 -5.60 -5.49 -8.05
CA ARG A 36 -6.89 -5.20 -7.39
C ARG A 36 -6.77 -5.27 -5.88
N PHE A 37 -6.13 -6.31 -5.36
CA PHE A 37 -5.90 -6.51 -3.93
C PHE A 37 -5.03 -5.41 -3.35
N LEU A 38 -3.86 -5.16 -3.94
CA LEU A 38 -2.92 -4.14 -3.47
C LEU A 38 -3.54 -2.73 -3.51
N THR A 39 -4.30 -2.42 -4.55
CA THR A 39 -5.06 -1.16 -4.65
C THR A 39 -6.00 -1.02 -3.45
N LYS A 40 -6.73 -2.09 -3.10
CA LYS A 40 -7.65 -2.08 -1.96
C LYS A 40 -6.93 -1.99 -0.62
N VAL A 41 -5.82 -2.71 -0.46
CA VAL A 41 -4.95 -2.63 0.72
C VAL A 41 -4.45 -1.19 0.93
N ILE A 42 -3.97 -0.53 -0.12
CA ILE A 42 -3.49 0.87 -0.06
C ILE A 42 -4.61 1.83 0.31
N GLN A 43 -5.83 1.63 -0.21
CA GLN A 43 -7.00 2.44 0.15
C GLN A 43 -7.38 2.30 1.62
N LEU A 44 -7.32 1.08 2.16
CA LEU A 44 -7.71 0.78 3.54
C LEU A 44 -6.59 1.00 4.57
N THR A 45 -5.35 1.17 4.10
CA THR A 45 -4.20 1.39 4.98
C THR A 45 -4.39 2.68 5.79
N PRO A 46 -4.36 2.60 7.13
CA PRO A 46 -4.59 3.76 7.99
C PRO A 46 -3.49 4.80 7.84
N VAL A 47 -3.87 6.06 8.02
CA VAL A 47 -2.96 7.20 7.95
C VAL A 47 -3.05 8.02 9.21
N GLY A 48 -1.90 8.24 9.85
CA GLY A 48 -1.79 9.11 11.02
C GLY A 48 -2.14 10.56 10.66
N LYS A 49 -2.72 11.28 11.63
CA LYS A 49 -3.02 12.71 11.47
C LYS A 49 -1.72 13.51 11.32
N SER A 50 -1.64 14.34 10.29
CA SER A 50 -0.51 15.25 10.12
C SER A 50 -0.56 16.36 11.16
N ASN A 51 0.58 16.62 11.81
CA ASN A 51 0.70 17.65 12.84
C ASN A 51 1.53 18.83 12.31
N TYR A 52 1.05 20.03 12.60
CA TYR A 52 1.64 21.27 12.11
C TYR A 52 2.05 22.14 13.29
N VAL A 53 3.24 22.73 13.20
CA VAL A 53 3.71 23.73 14.17
C VAL A 53 3.93 25.03 13.41
N ARG A 54 3.56 26.16 14.04
CA ARG A 54 3.89 27.49 13.51
C ARG A 54 5.32 27.81 13.94
N ARG A 55 6.22 27.98 12.98
CA ARG A 55 7.60 28.39 13.22
C ARG A 55 7.77 29.86 12.84
N ARG A 56 8.51 30.61 13.65
CA ARG A 56 8.87 32.01 13.35
C ARG A 56 9.83 32.04 12.16
N THR A 57 9.65 32.99 11.25
CA THR A 57 10.50 33.15 10.06
C THR A 57 11.66 34.09 10.38
N ARG A 58 12.89 33.65 10.09
CA ARG A 58 14.12 34.45 10.27
C ARG A 58 14.57 35.05 8.94
N ALA A 59 15.19 36.23 9.00
CA ALA A 59 15.96 36.85 7.94
C ALA A 59 17.36 36.21 7.85
N GLU A 60 18.11 36.52 6.80
CA GLU A 60 19.50 36.09 6.63
C GLU A 60 20.39 36.57 7.79
N ASN A 61 20.10 37.77 8.32
CA ASN A 61 20.82 38.39 9.43
C ASN A 61 20.49 37.76 10.81
N GLY A 62 19.69 36.69 10.86
CA GLY A 62 19.30 35.99 12.08
C GLY A 62 18.07 36.55 12.81
N ASP A 63 17.67 37.78 12.50
CA ASP A 63 16.50 38.46 13.08
C ASP A 63 15.16 37.88 12.61
N TYR A 64 14.12 38.05 13.43
CA TYR A 64 12.77 37.62 13.05
C TYR A 64 12.11 38.61 12.09
N LEU A 65 11.64 38.10 10.94
CA LEU A 65 10.86 38.90 10.01
C LEU A 65 9.54 39.32 10.64
N ARG A 66 9.18 40.59 10.47
CA ARG A 66 7.91 41.17 10.96
C ARG A 66 7.05 41.69 9.81
N TYR A 67 5.74 41.79 10.03
CA TYR A 67 4.86 42.42 9.04
C TYR A 67 5.13 43.93 9.00
N ALA A 68 5.40 44.48 7.82
CA ALA A 68 5.73 45.89 7.65
C ALA A 68 4.48 46.81 7.65
N ARG A 69 3.30 46.28 7.27
CA ARG A 69 2.05 47.04 7.08
C ARG A 69 0.81 46.20 7.42
N GLY A 70 -0.35 46.85 7.54
CA GLY A 70 -1.66 46.23 7.79
C GLY A 70 -1.93 45.89 9.26
N LYS A 71 -3.05 45.18 9.53
CA LYS A 71 -3.55 44.86 10.89
C LYS A 71 -2.56 44.07 11.78
N ASN A 72 -1.56 43.43 11.18
CA ASN A 72 -0.55 42.64 11.88
C ASN A 72 0.84 43.32 11.92
N LYS A 73 0.93 44.60 11.54
CA LYS A 73 2.20 45.36 11.54
C LYS A 73 2.95 45.19 12.86
N GLY A 74 4.27 44.95 12.79
CA GLY A 74 5.13 44.72 13.96
C GLY A 74 5.12 43.31 14.54
N LYS A 75 4.11 42.48 14.26
CA LYS A 75 4.08 41.06 14.69
C LYS A 75 5.08 40.23 13.88
N ILE A 76 5.66 39.21 14.52
CA ILE A 76 6.58 38.27 13.87
C ILE A 76 5.84 37.41 12.85
N LYS A 77 6.39 37.30 11.64
CA LYS A 77 5.89 36.40 10.60
C LYS A 77 6.12 34.96 11.04
N THR A 78 5.06 34.15 10.95
CA THR A 78 5.13 32.71 11.22
C THR A 78 4.74 31.92 9.97
N LYS A 79 5.44 30.83 9.70
CA LYS A 79 5.07 29.84 8.67
C LYS A 79 4.55 28.56 9.31
N ARG A 80 3.52 27.95 8.73
CA ARG A 80 3.10 26.60 9.11
C ARG A 80 4.15 25.62 8.56
N THR A 81 4.65 24.75 9.41
CA THR A 81 5.61 23.70 9.03
C THR A 81 5.11 22.37 9.57
N ASN A 82 5.06 21.36 8.70
CA ASN A 82 4.69 20.00 9.11
C ASN A 82 5.78 19.48 10.03
N THR A 83 5.39 19.02 11.21
CA THR A 83 6.29 18.33 12.13
C THR A 83 6.25 16.83 11.89
N TYR A 84 5.06 16.32 11.52
CA TYR A 84 4.85 14.93 11.14
C TYR A 84 3.89 14.88 9.96
N THR A 85 4.29 14.18 8.90
CA THR A 85 3.42 13.91 7.75
C THR A 85 3.05 12.44 7.78
N GLY A 86 1.78 12.14 8.01
CA GLY A 86 1.29 10.77 8.01
C GLY A 86 1.39 10.10 6.62
N GLY A 87 1.15 8.79 6.60
CA GLY A 87 0.93 8.04 5.37
C GLY A 87 2.16 7.30 4.84
N THR A 88 3.26 7.27 5.60
CA THR A 88 4.46 6.47 5.26
C THR A 88 4.09 5.02 5.04
N LEU A 89 3.28 4.43 5.91
CA LEU A 89 2.81 3.05 5.77
C LEU A 89 2.08 2.80 4.44
N ARG A 90 1.21 3.73 4.03
CA ARG A 90 0.45 3.63 2.78
C ARG A 90 1.36 3.71 1.56
N ARG A 91 2.39 4.55 1.61
CA ARG A 91 3.40 4.68 0.54
C ARG A 91 4.36 3.50 0.51
N GLY A 92 4.58 2.86 1.66
CA GLY A 92 5.41 1.68 1.85
C GLY A 92 5.07 0.52 0.89
N TRP A 93 3.79 0.38 0.52
CA TRP A 93 3.31 -0.73 -0.31
C TRP A 93 3.88 -0.81 -1.73
N ILE A 94 4.42 0.29 -2.26
CA ILE A 94 4.94 0.36 -3.65
C ILE A 94 6.42 0.75 -3.71
N VAL A 95 7.14 0.67 -2.59
CA VAL A 95 8.56 1.05 -2.52
C VAL A 95 9.41 -0.11 -2.03
N LYS A 96 10.71 -0.08 -2.35
CA LYS A 96 11.65 -1.12 -1.94
C LYS A 96 12.11 -0.93 -0.49
N ASN A 97 12.28 0.32 -0.07
CA ASN A 97 12.90 0.68 1.21
C ASN A 97 12.06 1.70 2.00
N GLU A 98 12.15 1.67 3.34
CA GLU A 98 11.44 2.61 4.22
C GLU A 98 11.80 4.08 3.98
N LYS A 99 13.07 4.38 3.66
CA LYS A 99 13.52 5.74 3.34
C LYS A 99 12.71 6.36 2.19
N GLN A 100 12.41 5.57 1.15
CA GLN A 100 11.61 6.03 0.01
C GLN A 100 10.14 6.27 0.40
N ALA A 101 9.59 5.47 1.32
CA ALA A 101 8.24 5.67 1.85
C ALA A 101 8.11 7.01 2.61
N ILE A 102 9.19 7.44 3.27
CA ILE A 102 9.24 8.69 4.04
C ILE A 102 9.39 9.90 3.10
N THR A 103 10.24 9.80 2.08
CA THR A 103 10.50 10.92 1.14
C THR A 103 9.30 11.22 0.26
N ASN A 104 8.57 10.19 -0.18
CA ASN A 104 7.38 10.36 -1.00
C ASN A 104 6.29 11.11 -0.22
N LYS A 105 5.69 12.15 -0.82
CA LYS A 105 4.69 12.99 -0.12
C LYS A 105 3.25 12.68 -0.51
N SER A 106 3.05 12.08 -1.68
CA SER A 106 1.72 11.85 -2.27
C SER A 106 1.20 10.44 -2.01
N LYS A 107 -0.13 10.27 -2.12
CA LYS A 107 -0.76 8.94 -2.15
C LYS A 107 -0.35 8.23 -3.45
N PRO A 108 -0.03 6.92 -3.42
CA PRO A 108 0.20 6.14 -4.62
C PRO A 108 -0.95 6.29 -5.61
N THR A 109 -0.61 6.60 -6.85
CA THR A 109 -1.53 6.64 -8.01
C THR A 109 -1.74 5.24 -8.57
N GLN A 110 -2.80 5.05 -9.36
CA GLN A 110 -3.10 3.74 -9.94
C GLN A 110 -1.96 3.23 -10.86
N ALA A 111 -1.41 4.12 -11.69
CA ALA A 111 -0.31 3.80 -12.59
C ALA A 111 0.98 3.38 -11.85
N GLU A 112 1.28 4.00 -10.70
CA GLU A 112 2.43 3.61 -9.87
C GLU A 112 2.24 2.21 -9.26
N ILE A 113 1.02 1.87 -8.84
CA ILE A 113 0.69 0.53 -8.32
C ILE A 113 0.82 -0.50 -9.44
N GLU A 114 0.32 -0.20 -10.64
CA GLU A 114 0.46 -1.08 -11.81
C GLU A 114 1.92 -1.34 -12.18
N ASN A 115 2.73 -0.28 -12.23
CA ASN A 115 4.15 -0.39 -12.52
C ASN A 115 4.89 -1.21 -11.44
N PHE A 116 4.54 -1.02 -10.17
CA PHE A 116 5.08 -1.83 -9.09
C PHE A 116 4.72 -3.31 -9.25
N VAL A 117 3.45 -3.62 -9.53
CA VAL A 117 2.97 -5.01 -9.69
C VAL A 117 3.60 -5.69 -10.89
N LYS A 118 3.83 -4.99 -12.01
CA LYS A 118 4.57 -5.51 -13.18
C LYS A 118 6.00 -5.93 -12.82
N GLY A 119 6.65 -5.21 -11.90
CA GLY A 119 8.01 -5.51 -11.44
C GLY A 119 8.13 -6.63 -10.40
N LEU A 120 7.01 -7.16 -9.89
CA LEU A 120 7.04 -8.21 -8.87
C LEU A 120 7.50 -9.56 -9.47
N LYS A 121 8.28 -10.29 -8.66
CA LYS A 121 8.71 -11.65 -8.99
C LYS A 121 7.54 -12.61 -8.87
N PHE A 122 7.38 -13.43 -9.89
CA PHE A 122 6.40 -14.50 -9.96
C PHE A 122 7.08 -15.83 -9.61
N HIS A 123 6.43 -16.62 -8.76
CA HIS A 123 6.92 -17.92 -8.35
C HIS A 123 5.87 -19.00 -8.65
N LYS A 124 6.24 -19.97 -9.49
CA LYS A 124 5.50 -21.21 -9.70
C LYS A 124 6.08 -22.30 -8.80
N PHE A 125 5.24 -23.03 -8.08
CA PHE A 125 5.64 -24.17 -7.26
C PHE A 125 4.61 -25.28 -7.42
N GLY A 126 5.00 -26.33 -8.15
CA GLY A 126 4.08 -27.39 -8.58
C GLY A 126 2.94 -26.80 -9.41
N THR A 127 1.71 -26.95 -8.91
CA THR A 127 0.47 -26.45 -9.51
C THR A 127 0.05 -25.06 -9.01
N ASN A 128 0.81 -24.48 -8.09
CA ASN A 128 0.45 -23.23 -7.42
C ASN A 128 1.31 -22.07 -7.88
N TYR A 129 0.74 -20.88 -7.81
CA TYR A 129 1.38 -19.62 -8.20
C TYR A 129 1.34 -18.61 -7.06
N LYS A 130 2.44 -17.88 -6.83
CA LYS A 130 2.56 -16.92 -5.73
C LYS A 130 3.31 -15.66 -6.17
N ILE A 131 2.73 -14.53 -5.80
CA ILE A 131 3.39 -13.22 -5.78
C ILE A 131 3.50 -12.79 -4.32
N THR A 132 4.68 -12.32 -3.92
CA THR A 132 4.92 -11.83 -2.56
C THR A 132 5.04 -10.31 -2.56
N VAL A 133 4.17 -9.64 -1.81
CA VAL A 133 4.22 -8.19 -1.59
C VAL A 133 4.54 -7.92 -0.13
N VAL A 134 5.60 -7.14 0.12
CA VAL A 134 6.04 -6.79 1.48
C VAL A 134 6.08 -5.28 1.61
N ASN A 135 5.53 -4.77 2.70
CA ASN A 135 5.71 -3.37 3.08
C ASN A 135 7.02 -3.26 3.88
N PRO A 136 8.03 -2.50 3.39
CA PRO A 136 9.35 -2.44 4.02
C PRO A 136 9.38 -1.53 5.26
N VAL A 137 8.29 -0.85 5.60
CA VAL A 137 8.21 0.03 6.77
C VAL A 137 8.21 -0.82 8.04
N GLU A 138 9.14 -0.57 8.97
CA GLU A 138 9.29 -1.37 10.20
C GLU A 138 7.97 -1.51 10.98
N TYR A 139 7.22 -0.40 11.06
CA TYR A 139 5.97 -0.35 11.78
C TYR A 139 4.84 -1.19 11.16
N ALA A 140 4.95 -1.60 9.89
CA ALA A 140 3.89 -2.33 9.18
C ALA A 140 3.48 -3.64 9.88
N LYS A 141 4.42 -4.30 10.57
CA LYS A 141 4.20 -5.54 11.33
C LYS A 141 3.14 -5.40 12.43
N TYR A 142 2.93 -4.20 12.96
CA TYR A 142 2.14 -3.95 14.16
C TYR A 142 0.76 -3.37 13.90
N VAL A 143 0.42 -3.07 12.63
CA VAL A 143 -0.77 -2.27 12.30
C VAL A 143 -1.99 -3.13 11.99
N ASN A 144 -1.79 -4.30 11.36
CA ASN A 144 -2.92 -5.11 10.92
C ASN A 144 -3.65 -5.76 12.09
N TYR A 145 -2.95 -6.56 12.90
CA TYR A 145 -3.53 -7.31 14.03
C TYR A 145 -3.48 -6.54 15.36
N GLY A 146 -2.82 -5.39 15.39
CA GLY A 146 -2.56 -4.65 16.62
C GLY A 146 -1.32 -5.16 17.34
N HIS A 147 -0.99 -4.54 18.46
CA HIS A 147 0.20 -4.90 19.24
C HIS A 147 0.08 -4.42 20.68
N ARG A 148 0.86 -5.05 21.57
CA ARG A 148 1.02 -4.60 22.94
C ARG A 148 2.04 -3.47 22.99
N LYS A 149 1.73 -2.37 23.68
CA LYS A 149 2.70 -1.28 23.86
C LYS A 149 3.82 -1.78 24.77
N ARG A 150 5.07 -1.50 24.37
CA ARG A 150 6.21 -1.71 25.27
C ARG A 150 6.02 -0.81 26.48
N ARG A 151 6.00 -1.42 27.67
CA ARG A 151 5.91 -0.68 28.93
C ARG A 151 7.09 0.27 29.04
N LYS A 152 6.83 1.56 29.25
CA LYS A 152 7.88 2.47 29.70
C LYS A 152 8.15 2.15 31.16
N LYS A 153 9.40 1.77 31.49
CA LYS A 153 9.85 1.68 32.88
C LYS A 153 9.93 3.11 33.40
N GLY A 154 8.93 3.55 34.16
CA GLY A 154 8.98 4.79 34.90
C GLY A 154 9.45 4.49 36.31
N TYR A 155 10.45 5.23 36.79
CA TYR A 155 10.72 5.33 38.23
C TYR A 155 9.63 6.24 38.79
N TYR A 156 8.75 5.70 39.63
CA TYR A 156 7.98 6.53 40.55
C TYR A 156 8.78 6.64 41.82
N GLY A 157 9.01 7.87 42.27
CA GLY A 157 9.59 8.12 43.58
C GLY A 157 8.85 7.33 44.67
N ASP A 158 9.65 6.63 45.45
CA ASP A 158 9.53 6.52 46.91
C ASP A 158 8.25 5.92 47.47
N THR A 159 7.51 5.09 46.73
CA THR A 159 6.52 4.22 47.36
C THR A 159 6.46 2.88 46.64
N ASN A 160 6.71 1.82 47.41
CA ASN A 160 6.42 0.43 47.05
C ASN A 160 4.94 0.30 46.69
N MET A 161 4.61 0.46 45.42
CA MET A 161 3.27 0.20 44.89
C MET A 161 3.42 -0.56 43.58
N ALA A 162 2.91 -1.79 43.61
CA ALA A 162 2.78 -2.69 42.49
C ALA A 162 2.38 -1.94 41.22
N THR A 163 3.00 -2.31 40.09
CA THR A 163 2.62 -1.87 38.75
C THR A 163 1.10 -1.86 38.60
N VAL A 164 0.48 -0.68 38.69
CA VAL A 164 -0.94 -0.51 38.35
C VAL A 164 -1.06 -0.89 36.88
N ILE A 165 -1.65 -2.04 36.62
CA ILE A 165 -1.96 -2.52 35.27
C ILE A 165 -3.01 -1.57 34.72
N LYS A 166 -2.62 -0.61 33.88
CA LYS A 166 -3.61 0.14 33.11
C LYS A 166 -4.30 -0.87 32.16
N PRO A 167 -5.63 -1.01 32.18
CA PRO A 167 -6.34 -2.03 31.40
C PRO A 167 -6.07 -2.01 29.88
N ASN A 168 -5.63 -0.87 29.33
CA ASN A 168 -5.43 -0.67 27.89
C ASN A 168 -3.94 -0.58 27.47
N ASP A 169 -3.16 -1.60 27.81
CA ASP A 169 -1.78 -1.83 27.29
C ASP A 169 -1.75 -2.33 25.83
N TRP A 170 -2.92 -2.60 25.24
CA TRP A 170 -3.08 -3.08 23.86
C TRP A 170 -3.51 -1.97 22.89
N VAL A 171 -2.92 -1.98 21.69
CA VAL A 171 -3.37 -1.20 20.53
C VAL A 171 -4.16 -2.10 19.61
N GLN A 172 -5.43 -1.74 19.36
CA GLN A 172 -6.29 -2.46 18.45
C GLN A 172 -5.74 -2.41 17.01
N GLY A 173 -5.78 -3.57 16.33
CA GLY A 173 -5.45 -3.68 14.92
C GLY A 173 -6.49 -3.05 14.00
N TYR A 174 -6.06 -2.66 12.81
CA TYR A 174 -6.97 -2.12 11.78
C TYR A 174 -7.63 -3.19 10.92
N PHE A 175 -7.05 -4.39 10.87
CA PHE A 175 -7.47 -5.54 10.07
C PHE A 175 -7.76 -5.17 8.61
N PHE A 176 -6.89 -4.35 8.03
CA PHE A 176 -7.12 -3.77 6.71
C PHE A 176 -6.81 -4.76 5.58
N LEU A 177 -5.97 -5.77 5.84
CA LEU A 177 -5.71 -6.86 4.90
C LEU A 177 -6.94 -7.78 4.76
N GLU A 178 -7.54 -8.17 5.87
CA GLU A 178 -8.75 -8.99 5.93
C GLU A 178 -9.95 -8.26 5.33
N LYS A 179 -10.05 -6.94 5.59
CA LYS A 179 -11.06 -6.10 4.95
C LYS A 179 -10.86 -6.03 3.43
N ALA A 180 -9.61 -5.96 2.95
CA ALA A 180 -9.32 -5.98 1.52
C ALA A 180 -9.67 -7.34 0.89
N GLU A 181 -9.35 -8.44 1.56
CA GLU A 181 -9.66 -9.80 1.12
C GLU A 181 -11.18 -10.01 1.03
N LYS A 182 -11.90 -9.71 2.12
CA LYS A 182 -13.37 -9.79 2.17
C LYS A 182 -14.02 -8.93 1.08
N TYR A 183 -13.44 -7.76 0.79
CA TYR A 183 -13.95 -6.89 -0.27
C TYR A 183 -13.86 -7.55 -1.64
N ILE A 184 -12.71 -8.14 -1.99
CA ILE A 184 -12.54 -8.84 -3.27
C ILE A 184 -13.46 -10.05 -3.34
N ASN A 185 -13.50 -10.86 -2.29
CA ASN A 185 -14.30 -12.07 -2.27
C ASN A 185 -15.80 -11.78 -2.37
N ARG A 186 -16.31 -10.73 -1.71
CA ARG A 186 -17.74 -10.39 -1.72
C ARG A 186 -18.17 -9.53 -2.92
N ARG A 187 -17.50 -8.39 -3.15
CA ARG A 187 -18.01 -7.36 -4.07
C ARG A 187 -17.61 -7.63 -5.50
N GLU A 188 -16.39 -8.09 -5.71
CA GLU A 188 -15.95 -8.47 -7.06
C GLU A 188 -16.39 -9.89 -7.40
N ASN A 189 -16.67 -10.73 -6.39
CA ASN A 189 -16.84 -12.17 -6.52
C ASN A 189 -15.60 -12.77 -7.19
N TYR A 190 -14.63 -13.17 -6.36
CA TYR A 190 -13.34 -13.71 -6.79
C TYR A 190 -13.47 -14.70 -7.96
N ASN A 191 -14.40 -15.65 -7.84
CA ASN A 191 -14.61 -16.67 -8.88
C ASN A 191 -15.14 -16.05 -10.18
N LYS A 192 -16.01 -15.05 -10.09
CA LYS A 192 -16.52 -14.34 -11.27
C LYS A 192 -15.43 -13.52 -11.95
N VAL A 193 -14.62 -12.77 -11.19
CA VAL A 193 -13.48 -12.02 -11.76
C VAL A 193 -12.48 -12.98 -12.36
N PHE A 194 -12.06 -13.99 -11.61
CA PHE A 194 -11.12 -15.00 -12.09
C PHE A 194 -11.60 -15.63 -13.39
N LYS A 195 -12.87 -16.08 -13.44
CA LYS A 195 -13.46 -16.66 -14.66
C LYS A 195 -13.45 -15.67 -15.82
N ALA A 196 -13.84 -14.42 -15.60
CA ALA A 196 -13.84 -13.40 -16.66
C ALA A 196 -12.43 -13.09 -17.17
N LEU A 197 -11.43 -13.04 -16.29
CA LEU A 197 -10.03 -12.85 -16.66
C LEU A 197 -9.47 -14.04 -17.41
N TYR A 198 -9.77 -15.25 -16.93
CA TYR A 198 -9.37 -16.49 -17.57
C TYR A 198 -9.94 -16.58 -18.99
N GLU A 199 -11.25 -16.36 -19.16
CA GLU A 199 -11.89 -16.35 -20.48
C GLU A 199 -11.30 -15.27 -21.40
N ARG A 200 -11.01 -14.07 -20.87
CA ARG A 200 -10.41 -12.98 -21.63
C ARG A 200 -9.01 -13.32 -22.14
N GLU A 201 -8.14 -13.82 -21.26
CA GLU A 201 -6.77 -14.18 -21.65
C GLU A 201 -6.74 -15.44 -22.52
N LEU A 202 -7.60 -16.42 -22.25
CA LEU A 202 -7.74 -17.61 -23.08
C LEU A 202 -8.15 -17.27 -24.52
N LYS A 203 -9.14 -16.37 -24.68
CA LYS A 203 -9.55 -15.90 -26.01
C LYS A 203 -8.41 -15.19 -26.74
N ARG A 204 -7.65 -14.33 -26.04
CA ARG A 204 -6.49 -13.64 -26.62
C ARG A 204 -5.41 -14.60 -27.11
N GLU A 205 -5.06 -15.61 -26.32
CA GLU A 205 -4.05 -16.61 -26.70
C GLU A 205 -4.54 -17.50 -27.85
N LEU A 206 -5.85 -17.80 -27.90
CA LEU A 206 -6.46 -18.58 -28.97
C LEU A 206 -6.74 -17.75 -30.24
N GLY A 207 -6.66 -16.42 -30.18
CA GLY A 207 -6.98 -15.53 -31.30
C GLY A 207 -8.48 -15.42 -31.58
N LEU A 208 -9.32 -15.57 -30.55
CA LEU A 208 -10.79 -15.55 -30.60
C LEU A 208 -11.39 -14.21 -30.13
#